data_AF-A0A952T0F6-F1
#
_entry.id   AF-A0A952T0F6-F1
#
_cell.length_a   1.000
_cell.length_b   1.000
_cell.length_c   1.000
_cell.angle_alpha   90.00
_cell.angle_beta   90.00
_cell.angle_gamma   90.00
#
_symmetry.space_group_name_H-M   'P 1'
#
loop_
_entity.id
_entity.type
_entity.pdbx_description
1 polymer ?
#
loop_
_entity_poly.entity_id
_entity_poly.type
_entity_poly.pdbx_seq_one_letter_code
_entity_poly.pdbx_strand_id
1 'polypeptide(L)'
;MLAAVQRSAPIDFVAGKSLRMAARYHPTRQCVVFILAGIVLSLAFSGCMIGQLSSGEAYELSSLRIVFLDAPQIQAKYEELTGKSAVMMTPRLVLETQRREEVVVGFYDFQTRTIYCPKMDFEVCGHELHHAVLGQFHLHR
;
A
#
# COMPACT_ATOMS: atom_id res chain seq x y z
N MET A 1 -23.45 10.51 -3.16
CA MET A 1 -23.93 10.35 -4.55
C MET A 1 -22.82 9.68 -5.33
N LEU A 2 -22.86 8.34 -5.45
CA LEU A 2 -22.06 7.52 -6.36
C LEU A 2 -22.79 6.18 -6.47
N ALA A 3 -23.14 5.82 -7.71
CA ALA A 3 -23.94 4.66 -8.06
C ALA A 3 -23.04 3.45 -8.29
N ALA A 4 -23.40 2.30 -7.71
CA ALA A 4 -22.90 1.00 -8.14
C ALA A 4 -24.12 0.12 -8.48
N VAL A 5 -24.36 -0.05 -9.78
CA VAL A 5 -25.34 -1.00 -10.33
C VAL A 5 -24.59 -2.31 -10.57
N GLN A 6 -24.92 -3.35 -9.83
CA GLN A 6 -24.47 -4.71 -10.14
C GLN A 6 -25.71 -5.55 -10.50
N ARG A 7 -25.87 -5.81 -11.80
CA ARG A 7 -26.90 -6.69 -12.35
C ARG A 7 -26.52 -8.14 -12.03
N SER A 8 -27.35 -8.79 -11.23
CA SER A 8 -27.39 -10.25 -11.10
C SER A 8 -28.01 -10.86 -12.36
N ALA A 9 -27.33 -11.84 -12.95
CA ALA A 9 -27.91 -12.72 -13.97
C ALA A 9 -28.23 -14.08 -13.32
N PRO A 10 -29.42 -14.65 -13.53
CA PRO A 10 -29.73 -16.01 -13.12
C PRO A 10 -29.17 -16.99 -14.15
N ILE A 11 -28.56 -18.08 -13.69
CA ILE A 11 -28.33 -19.26 -14.53
C ILE A 11 -29.28 -20.35 -14.04
N ASP A 12 -30.39 -20.49 -14.77
CA ASP A 12 -31.21 -21.69 -14.74
C ASP A 12 -30.48 -22.79 -15.52
N PHE A 13 -30.16 -23.91 -14.87
CA PHE A 13 -29.82 -25.15 -15.57
C PHE A 13 -30.80 -26.23 -15.14
N VAL A 14 -31.68 -26.60 -16.07
CA VAL A 14 -32.68 -27.66 -15.95
C VAL A 14 -32.16 -28.94 -16.63
N ALA A 15 -32.49 -30.05 -15.97
CA ALA A 15 -32.63 -31.42 -16.47
C ALA A 15 -31.38 -32.30 -16.64
N GLY A 16 -31.47 -33.48 -16.02
CA GLY A 16 -30.58 -34.60 -16.31
C GLY A 16 -30.75 -35.77 -15.34
N LYS A 17 -31.94 -36.38 -15.27
CA LYS A 17 -32.09 -37.71 -14.66
C LYS A 17 -31.27 -38.72 -15.48
N SER A 18 -30.33 -39.40 -14.85
CA SER A 18 -29.94 -40.75 -15.25
C SER A 18 -29.36 -41.48 -14.05
N LEU A 19 -30.20 -42.34 -13.44
CA LEU A 19 -29.75 -43.37 -12.51
C LEU A 19 -28.70 -44.22 -13.23
N ARG A 20 -27.46 -44.17 -12.76
CA ARG A 20 -26.47 -45.21 -13.05
C ARG A 20 -26.16 -45.93 -11.75
N MET A 21 -26.42 -47.23 -11.79
CA MET A 21 -25.98 -48.29 -10.88
C MET A 21 -24.90 -47.86 -9.89
N ALA A 22 -25.28 -47.87 -8.61
CA ALA A 22 -24.33 -47.87 -7.51
C ALA A 22 -23.50 -49.17 -7.59
N ALA A 23 -22.35 -49.09 -8.23
CA ALA A 23 -21.28 -50.04 -7.96
C ALA A 23 -20.94 -49.89 -6.48
N ARG A 24 -21.23 -50.93 -5.68
CA ARG A 24 -20.77 -50.99 -4.28
C ARG A 24 -19.26 -51.04 -4.29
N TYR A 25 -18.65 -49.86 -4.23
CA TYR A 25 -17.24 -49.71 -3.94
C TYR A 25 -17.06 -50.13 -2.48
N HIS A 26 -16.51 -51.33 -2.26
CA HIS A 26 -16.01 -51.72 -0.96
C HIS A 26 -14.57 -51.20 -0.87
N PRO A 27 -14.31 -50.07 -0.19
CA PRO A 27 -12.95 -49.64 0.02
C PRO A 27 -12.25 -50.70 0.88
N THR A 28 -11.13 -51.23 0.38
CA THR A 28 -10.22 -51.99 1.24
C THR A 28 -9.81 -51.10 2.41
N ARG A 29 -9.48 -51.70 3.57
CA ARG A 29 -9.10 -50.95 4.79
C ARG A 29 -8.04 -49.86 4.52
N GLN A 30 -7.13 -50.10 3.58
CA GLN A 30 -6.14 -49.12 3.14
C GLN A 30 -6.75 -47.90 2.43
N CYS A 31 -7.74 -48.08 1.54
CA CYS A 31 -8.43 -46.97 0.88
C CYS A 31 -9.18 -46.07 1.87
N VAL A 32 -9.80 -46.64 2.91
CA VAL A 32 -10.49 -45.85 3.95
C VAL A 32 -9.50 -44.98 4.73
N VAL A 33 -8.32 -45.53 5.06
CA VAL A 33 -7.26 -44.80 5.76
C VAL A 33 -6.73 -43.64 4.92
N PHE A 34 -6.50 -43.84 3.62
CA PHE A 34 -6.05 -42.77 2.73
C PHE A 34 -7.10 -41.66 2.55
N ILE A 35 -8.39 -42.02 2.48
CA ILE A 35 -9.48 -41.05 2.40
C ILE A 35 -9.56 -40.23 3.69
N LEU A 36 -9.52 -40.88 4.86
CA LEU A 36 -9.56 -40.18 6.15
C LEU A 36 -8.32 -39.29 6.36
N ALA A 37 -7.13 -39.76 6.00
CA ALA A 37 -5.91 -38.96 6.05
C ALA A 37 -6.00 -37.74 5.11
N GLY A 38 -6.56 -37.90 3.91
CA GLY A 38 -6.80 -36.80 2.98
C GLY A 38 -7.79 -35.77 3.50
N ILE A 39 -8.86 -36.20 4.18
CA ILE A 39 -9.85 -35.31 4.82
C ILE A 39 -9.21 -34.54 5.98
N VAL A 40 -8.45 -35.21 6.86
CA VAL A 40 -7.75 -34.55 7.97
C VAL A 40 -6.70 -33.56 7.44
N LEU A 41 -5.97 -33.93 6.38
CA LEU A 41 -4.97 -33.05 5.76
C LEU A 41 -5.62 -31.83 5.10
N SER A 42 -6.74 -32.00 4.40
CA SER A 42 -7.46 -30.87 3.79
C SER A 42 -8.10 -29.94 4.81
N LEU A 43 -8.58 -30.45 5.95
CA LEU A 43 -9.04 -29.64 7.08
C LEU A 43 -7.90 -28.86 7.76
N ALA A 44 -6.70 -29.45 7.84
CA ALA A 44 -5.51 -28.79 8.39
C ALA A 44 -5.00 -27.64 7.50
N PHE A 45 -5.23 -27.70 6.19
CA PHE A 45 -4.84 -26.65 5.23
C PHE A 45 -5.95 -25.61 4.94
N SER A 46 -7.18 -25.80 5.44
CA SER A 46 -8.25 -24.80 5.31
C SER A 46 -8.18 -23.64 6.32
N GLY A 47 -7.10 -23.55 7.11
CA GLY A 47 -6.84 -22.44 8.01
C GLY A 47 -6.15 -21.27 7.30
N CYS A 48 -6.71 -20.07 7.45
CA CYS A 48 -6.17 -18.76 7.06
C CYS A 48 -6.46 -18.26 5.62
N MET A 49 -7.72 -18.34 5.18
CA MET A 49 -8.32 -17.24 4.40
C MET A 49 -9.30 -16.44 5.29
N ILE A 50 -8.84 -16.01 6.45
CA ILE A 50 -9.51 -14.91 7.15
C ILE A 50 -9.14 -13.68 6.32
N GLY A 51 -10.08 -13.25 5.49
CA GLY A 51 -9.93 -12.07 4.66
C GLY A 51 -9.42 -10.92 5.51
N GLN A 52 -8.33 -10.29 5.07
CA GLN A 52 -7.98 -8.95 5.51
C GLN A 52 -9.18 -8.07 5.16
N LEU A 53 -10.07 -7.88 6.13
CA LEU A 53 -10.97 -6.74 6.16
C LEU A 53 -10.05 -5.53 5.96
N SER A 54 -10.30 -4.72 4.93
CA SER A 54 -9.50 -3.53 4.67
C SER A 54 -9.74 -2.53 5.80
N SER A 55 -9.10 -2.73 6.94
CA SER A 55 -9.06 -1.77 8.02
C SER A 55 -8.20 -0.62 7.53
N GLY A 56 -8.80 0.54 7.31
CA GLY A 56 -8.03 1.76 7.09
C GLY A 56 -7.08 2.00 8.26
N GLU A 57 -5.94 2.60 7.97
CA GLU A 57 -4.98 3.00 8.99
C GLU A 57 -5.33 4.41 9.49
N ALA A 58 -5.24 4.61 10.80
CA ALA A 58 -5.49 5.90 11.44
C ALA A 58 -4.26 6.29 12.26
N TYR A 59 -3.81 7.53 12.05
CA TYR A 59 -2.63 8.09 12.72
C TYR A 59 -3.01 9.42 13.37
N GLU A 60 -2.56 9.62 14.61
CA GLU A 60 -2.78 10.86 15.35
C GLU A 60 -1.45 11.60 15.54
N LEU A 61 -1.39 12.83 15.01
CA LEU A 61 -0.23 13.70 15.16
C LEU A 61 -0.51 14.73 16.25
N SER A 62 0.04 14.51 17.44
CA SER A 62 -0.19 15.34 18.63
C SER A 62 0.16 16.83 18.45
N SER A 63 1.13 17.14 17.59
CA SER A 63 1.52 18.52 17.27
C SER A 63 2.14 18.57 15.87
N LEU A 64 1.36 18.95 14.87
CA LEU A 64 1.84 19.20 13.51
C LEU A 64 1.71 20.69 13.20
N ARG A 65 2.80 21.31 12.76
CA ARG A 65 2.79 22.68 12.25
C ARG A 65 2.92 22.65 10.73
N ILE A 66 2.17 23.49 10.03
CA ILE A 66 2.29 23.65 8.58
C ILE A 66 2.60 25.12 8.29
N VAL A 67 3.62 25.37 7.48
CA VAL A 67 4.04 26.70 7.06
C VAL A 67 4.08 26.74 5.54
N PHE A 68 3.21 27.56 4.97
CA PHE A 68 3.18 27.79 3.53
C PHE A 68 4.19 28.85 3.12
N LEU A 69 5.03 28.52 2.14
CA LEU A 69 6.11 29.35 1.66
C LEU A 69 6.15 29.33 0.13
N ASP A 70 6.67 30.40 -0.49
CA ASP A 70 6.98 30.39 -1.92
C ASP A 70 8.25 29.56 -2.19
N ALA A 71 8.42 29.07 -3.42
CA ALA A 71 9.53 28.18 -3.76
C ALA A 71 10.93 28.68 -3.35
N PRO A 72 11.28 29.97 -3.53
CA PRO A 72 12.58 30.48 -3.06
C PRO A 72 12.72 30.47 -1.54
N GLN A 73 11.62 30.69 -0.82
CA GLN A 73 11.60 30.71 0.64
C GLN A 73 11.76 29.30 1.22
N ILE A 74 11.24 28.28 0.54
CA ILE A 74 11.41 26.87 0.93
C ILE A 74 12.89 26.49 0.88
N GLN A 75 13.59 26.83 -0.20
CA GLN A 75 15.02 26.56 -0.35
C GLN A 75 15.85 27.26 0.72
N ALA A 76 15.62 28.56 0.90
CA ALA A 76 16.29 29.34 1.94
C ALA A 76 16.05 28.75 3.33
N LYS A 77 14.81 28.29 3.62
CA LYS A 77 14.48 27.71 4.92
C LYS A 77 15.12 26.34 5.12
N TYR A 78 15.21 25.53 4.06
CA TYR A 78 15.89 24.25 4.08
C TYR A 78 17.38 24.42 4.38
N GLU A 79 18.04 25.36 3.70
CA GLU A 79 19.45 25.67 3.90
C GLU A 79 19.71 26.21 5.32
N GLU A 80 18.84 27.09 5.82
CA GLU A 80 18.91 27.62 7.19
C GLU A 80 18.86 26.51 8.25
N LEU A 81 17.95 25.54 8.10
CA LEU A 81 17.73 24.50 9.11
C LEU A 81 18.72 23.33 9.01
N THR A 82 19.16 22.98 7.80
CA THR A 82 19.98 21.78 7.58
C THR A 82 21.46 22.09 7.36
N GLY A 83 21.81 23.33 7.01
CA GLY A 83 23.15 23.71 6.55
C GLY A 83 23.55 23.08 5.20
N LYS A 84 22.63 22.42 4.50
CA LYS A 84 22.85 21.74 3.23
C LYS A 84 22.20 22.51 2.09
N SER A 85 22.85 22.52 0.92
CA SER A 85 22.30 23.08 -0.32
C SER A 85 20.91 22.51 -0.62
N ALA A 86 19.94 23.39 -0.91
CA ALA A 86 18.61 22.98 -1.37
C ALA A 86 18.61 22.52 -2.84
N VAL A 87 19.75 22.66 -3.53
CA VAL A 87 19.98 22.15 -4.88
C VAL A 87 20.85 20.89 -4.79
N MET A 88 20.31 19.78 -5.25
CA MET A 88 21.01 18.50 -5.41
C MET A 88 21.35 18.27 -6.88
N MET A 89 22.64 18.07 -7.15
CA MET A 89 23.12 17.68 -8.47
C MET A 89 23.13 16.16 -8.53
N THR A 90 22.21 15.55 -9.27
CA THR A 90 22.26 14.09 -9.46
C THR A 90 23.48 13.69 -10.30
N PRO A 91 24.27 12.70 -9.86
CA PRO A 91 25.37 12.18 -10.66
C PRO A 91 24.83 11.56 -11.94
N ARG A 92 25.54 11.75 -13.06
CA ARG A 92 25.17 11.23 -14.38
C ARG A 92 24.98 9.71 -14.32
N LEU A 93 23.73 9.25 -14.33
CA LEU A 93 23.41 7.90 -14.79
C LEU A 93 23.52 7.93 -16.32
N VAL A 94 24.33 7.01 -16.86
CA VAL A 94 24.84 6.95 -18.25
C VAL A 94 23.74 6.96 -19.33
N LEU A 95 22.46 6.89 -18.96
CA LEU A 95 21.33 6.85 -19.87
C LEU A 95 20.67 8.21 -20.19
N GLU A 96 20.89 9.26 -19.39
CA GLU A 96 20.36 10.60 -19.67
C GLU A 96 21.49 11.62 -19.82
N THR A 97 21.54 12.26 -20.99
CA THR A 97 22.60 13.19 -21.39
C THR A 97 22.53 14.55 -20.69
N GLN A 98 21.54 14.80 -19.84
CA GLN A 98 21.38 16.07 -19.12
C GLN A 98 21.50 15.91 -17.61
N ARG A 99 22.25 16.83 -17.00
CA ARG A 99 22.35 16.95 -15.55
C ARG A 99 21.01 17.51 -15.07
N ARG A 100 20.22 16.72 -14.34
CA ARG A 100 18.98 17.22 -13.75
C ARG A 100 19.32 17.90 -12.43
N GLU A 101 19.03 19.18 -12.36
CA GLU A 101 19.09 19.92 -11.10
C GLU A 101 17.82 19.57 -10.33
N GLU A 102 17.97 18.83 -9.23
CA GLU A 102 16.87 18.53 -8.32
C GLU A 102 16.88 19.57 -7.21
N VAL A 103 15.73 20.19 -6.96
CA VAL A 103 15.60 21.28 -6.00
C VAL A 103 14.59 20.88 -4.94
N VAL A 104 14.86 21.23 -3.69
CA VAL A 104 13.92 21.02 -2.59
C VAL A 104 12.68 21.90 -2.81
N VAL A 105 11.55 21.25 -3.05
CA VAL A 105 10.24 21.89 -3.29
C VAL A 105 9.33 21.86 -2.06
N GLY A 106 9.66 21.04 -1.07
CA GLY A 106 9.01 20.93 0.23
C GLY A 106 9.84 20.02 1.13
N PHE A 107 9.65 20.11 2.44
CA PHE A 107 10.29 19.20 3.39
C PHE A 107 9.56 19.17 4.74
N TYR A 108 9.65 18.03 5.42
CA TYR A 108 9.28 17.87 6.82
C TYR A 108 10.49 17.96 7.75
N ASP A 109 10.46 18.91 8.68
CA ASP A 109 11.42 18.98 9.78
C ASP A 109 10.94 18.17 10.99
N PHE A 110 11.60 17.05 11.23
CA PHE A 110 11.33 16.16 12.36
C PHE A 110 11.60 16.78 13.73
N GLN A 111 12.53 17.75 13.83
CA GLN A 111 12.87 18.36 15.12
C GLN A 111 11.73 19.23 15.62
N THR A 112 11.18 20.08 14.74
CA THR A 112 10.09 21.00 15.10
C THR A 112 8.71 20.46 14.77
N ARG A 113 8.62 19.29 14.12
CA ARG A 113 7.39 18.68 13.58
C ARG A 113 6.65 19.65 12.65
N THR A 114 7.41 20.29 11.76
CA THR A 114 6.90 21.32 10.84
C THR A 114 7.00 20.86 9.40
N ILE A 115 5.90 20.97 8.65
CA ILE A 115 5.89 20.87 7.19
C ILE A 115 6.11 22.26 6.60
N TYR A 116 7.10 22.37 5.71
CA TYR A 116 7.32 23.52 4.84
C TYR A 116 6.99 23.13 3.41
N CYS A 117 5.97 23.74 2.82
CA CYS A 117 5.52 23.39 1.47
C CYS A 117 4.84 24.58 0.76
N PRO A 118 4.63 24.52 -0.57
CA PRO A 118 3.97 25.58 -1.31
C PRO A 118 2.48 25.66 -0.98
N LYS A 119 1.92 26.88 -0.96
CA LYS A 119 0.51 27.10 -0.57
C LYS A 119 -0.51 26.37 -1.45
N MET A 120 -0.23 26.29 -2.75
CA MET A 120 -1.16 25.76 -3.75
C MET A 120 -0.73 24.41 -4.34
N ASP A 121 0.32 23.81 -3.80
CA ASP A 121 0.83 22.50 -4.23
C ASP A 121 0.49 21.44 -3.18
N PHE A 122 -0.70 20.86 -3.35
CA PHE A 122 -1.22 19.85 -2.43
C PHE A 122 -0.49 18.50 -2.55
N GLU A 123 0.16 18.23 -3.69
CA GLU A 123 0.92 17.00 -3.87
C GLU A 123 2.18 17.03 -3.04
N VAL A 124 2.93 18.15 -3.07
CA VAL A 124 4.12 18.34 -2.23
C VAL A 124 3.72 18.33 -0.75
N CYS A 125 2.73 19.12 -0.33
CA CYS A 125 2.31 19.12 1.07
C CYS A 125 1.81 17.73 1.54
N GLY A 126 1.13 16.98 0.68
CA GLY A 126 0.67 15.62 0.97
C GLY A 126 1.82 14.62 1.09
N HIS A 127 2.83 14.73 0.22
CA HIS A 127 4.07 13.94 0.29
C HIS A 127 4.80 14.17 1.62
N GLU A 128 4.93 15.43 2.06
CA GLU A 128 5.56 15.75 3.34
C GLU A 128 4.73 15.30 4.55
N LEU A 129 3.40 15.33 4.44
CA LEU A 129 2.53 14.76 5.47
C LEU A 129 2.75 13.24 5.60
N HIS A 130 2.98 12.52 4.51
CA HIS A 130 3.32 11.10 4.57
C HIS A 130 4.63 10.86 5.35
N HIS A 131 5.66 11.71 5.17
CA HIS A 131 6.87 11.64 6.01
C HIS A 131 6.57 11.93 7.49
N ALA A 132 5.66 12.85 7.78
CA ALA A 132 5.23 13.13 9.16
C ALA A 132 4.47 11.96 9.80
N VAL A 133 3.66 11.23 9.03
CA VAL A 133 2.81 10.13 9.50
C VAL A 133 3.60 8.82 9.64
N LEU A 134 4.37 8.47 8.61
CA LEU A 134 5.00 7.15 8.49
C LEU A 134 6.49 7.17 8.92
N GLY A 135 7.03 8.35 9.22
CA GLY A 135 8.42 8.54 9.60
C GLY A 135 9.36 8.66 8.40
N GLN A 136 10.67 8.60 8.64
CA GLN A 136 11.68 8.76 7.58
C GLN A 136 11.62 7.62 6.56
N PHE A 137 11.15 7.89 5.35
CA PHE A 137 11.32 7.00 4.19
C PHE A 137 12.73 7.02 3.58
N HIS A 138 13.66 7.75 4.19
CA HIS A 138 15.07 7.74 3.82
C HIS A 138 15.93 7.53 5.08
N LEU A 139 15.87 6.32 5.64
CA LEU A 139 16.97 5.83 6.46
C LEU A 139 18.19 5.66 5.55
N HIS A 140 19.15 6.58 5.72
CA HIS A 140 20.53 6.38 5.30
C HIS A 140 20.98 4.97 5.74
N ARG A 141 21.31 4.13 4.78
CA ARG A 141 22.34 3.12 4.93
C ARG A 141 23.38 3.32 3.85
#